data_AF-A0A841ZR23-F1
#
_entry.id   AF-A0A841ZR23-F1
#
_cell.length_a   1.000
_cell.length_b   1.000
_cell.length_c   1.000
_cell.angle_alpha   90.00
_cell.angle_beta   90.00
_cell.angle_gamma   90.00
#
_symmetry.space_group_name_H-M   'P 1'
#
loop_
_entity.id
_entity.type
_entity.pdbx_description
1 polymer ?
#
loop_
_entity_poly.entity_id
_entity_poly.type
_entity_poly.pdbx_seq_one_letter_code
_entity_poly.pdbx_strand_id
1 'polypeptide(L)'
;MIMEENKNEQLRIIDKLLDPELSHEEASKLRHELKKKERERTEGRGLVYAHGETKGRNEVIDLTEAEYFSFKKEGKTDSQIAELLGFSKSTVSKWKIRNGLAKRKKA
;
A
#
# COMPACT_ATOMS: atom_id res chain seq x y z
N MET A 1 23.64 6.06 -18.82
CA MET A 1 23.80 4.61 -19.06
C MET A 1 22.79 3.78 -18.25
N ILE A 2 22.68 3.98 -16.93
CA ILE A 2 21.78 3.22 -16.02
C ILE A 2 20.28 3.29 -16.42
N MET A 3 19.82 4.42 -16.95
CA MET A 3 18.39 4.62 -17.29
C MET A 3 17.92 3.82 -18.51
N GLU A 4 18.80 3.59 -19.49
CA GLU A 4 18.44 2.87 -20.71
C GLU A 4 18.38 1.36 -20.44
N GLU A 5 19.24 0.88 -19.55
CA GLU A 5 19.26 -0.51 -19.09
C GLU A 5 17.99 -0.87 -18.31
N ASN A 6 17.53 0.00 -17.39
CA ASN A 6 16.28 -0.20 -16.65
C ASN A 6 15.05 -0.23 -17.58
N LYS A 7 15.02 0.65 -18.60
CA LYS A 7 13.95 0.66 -19.61
C LYS A 7 13.91 -0.63 -20.43
N ASN A 8 15.06 -1.14 -20.84
CA ASN A 8 15.15 -2.41 -21.59
C ASN A 8 14.73 -3.61 -20.73
N GLU A 9 15.01 -3.59 -19.43
CA GLU A 9 14.61 -4.62 -18.49
C GLU A 9 13.09 -4.63 -18.27
N GLN A 10 12.44 -3.46 -18.13
CA GLN A 10 10.98 -3.34 -18.07
C GLN A 10 10.29 -3.94 -19.30
N LEU A 11 10.82 -3.66 -20.50
CA LEU A 11 10.28 -4.21 -21.75
C LEU A 11 10.37 -5.74 -21.79
N ARG A 12 11.47 -6.32 -21.31
CA ARG A 12 11.61 -7.79 -21.20
C ARG A 12 10.61 -8.41 -20.22
N ILE A 13 10.32 -7.73 -19.11
CA ILE A 13 9.31 -8.21 -18.15
C ILE A 13 7.91 -8.13 -18.74
N ILE A 14 7.58 -7.04 -19.46
CA ILE A 14 6.29 -6.88 -20.14
C ILE A 14 6.10 -7.95 -21.21
N ASP A 15 7.12 -8.23 -22.01
CA ASP A 15 7.09 -9.28 -23.04
C ASP A 15 6.79 -10.66 -22.44
N LYS A 16 7.46 -11.02 -21.33
CA LYS A 16 7.15 -12.25 -20.59
C LYS A 16 5.73 -12.28 -20.04
N LEU A 17 5.20 -11.16 -19.57
CA LEU A 17 3.83 -11.05 -19.05
C LEU A 17 2.74 -11.17 -20.13
N LEU A 18 3.10 -11.04 -21.40
CA LEU A 18 2.20 -11.24 -22.55
C LEU A 18 2.14 -12.71 -23.00
N ASP A 19 2.99 -13.57 -22.47
CA ASP A 19 2.95 -15.01 -22.74
C ASP A 19 1.66 -15.62 -22.15
N PRO A 20 0.76 -16.17 -23.00
CA PRO A 20 -0.50 -16.74 -22.53
C PRO A 20 -0.33 -18.02 -21.70
N GLU A 21 0.83 -18.70 -21.78
CA GLU A 21 1.14 -19.92 -21.02
C GLU A 21 1.81 -19.64 -19.67
N LEU A 22 2.00 -18.36 -19.32
CA LEU A 22 2.67 -17.97 -18.09
C LEU A 22 1.86 -18.34 -16.85
N SER A 23 2.49 -19.08 -15.92
CA SER A 23 1.84 -19.47 -14.66
C SER A 23 1.46 -18.25 -13.82
N HIS A 24 0.35 -18.35 -13.09
CA HIS A 24 -0.12 -17.28 -12.20
C HIS A 24 0.94 -16.85 -11.17
N GLU A 25 1.72 -17.80 -10.65
CA GLU A 25 2.76 -17.51 -9.66
C GLU A 25 3.93 -16.73 -10.28
N GLU A 26 4.31 -17.07 -11.51
CA GLU A 26 5.37 -16.40 -12.26
C GLU A 26 4.93 -15.01 -12.71
N ALA A 27 3.68 -14.89 -13.18
CA ALA A 27 3.07 -13.61 -13.50
C ALA A 27 3.02 -12.68 -12.27
N SER A 28 2.72 -13.22 -11.07
CA SER A 28 2.75 -12.47 -9.83
C SER A 28 4.14 -11.94 -9.50
N LYS A 29 5.17 -12.79 -9.62
CA LYS A 29 6.58 -12.42 -9.42
C LYS A 29 7.03 -11.34 -10.42
N LEU A 30 6.73 -11.52 -11.70
CA LEU A 30 7.06 -10.57 -12.76
C LEU A 30 6.37 -9.22 -12.58
N ARG A 31 5.10 -9.20 -12.15
CA ARG A 31 4.39 -7.94 -11.81
C ARG A 31 5.04 -7.22 -10.63
N HIS A 32 5.49 -7.97 -9.61
CA HIS A 32 6.21 -7.40 -8.47
C HIS A 32 7.55 -6.79 -8.91
N GLU A 33 8.31 -7.50 -9.75
CA GLU A 33 9.57 -7.05 -10.29
C GLU A 33 9.43 -5.81 -11.19
N LEU A 34 8.42 -5.79 -12.07
CA LEU A 34 8.10 -4.62 -12.90
C LEU A 34 7.82 -3.39 -12.04
N LYS A 35 7.01 -3.54 -10.98
CA LYS A 35 6.70 -2.45 -10.05
C LYS A 35 7.94 -1.90 -9.35
N LYS A 36 8.90 -2.76 -8.99
CA LYS A 36 10.18 -2.33 -8.40
C LYS A 36 11.01 -1.54 -9.41
N LYS A 37 11.11 -2.02 -10.66
CA LYS A 37 11.85 -1.33 -11.74
C LYS A 37 11.22 0.00 -12.12
N GLU A 38 9.88 0.07 -12.13
CA GLU A 38 9.15 1.32 -12.33
C GLU A 38 9.46 2.35 -11.24
N ARG A 39 9.47 1.92 -9.97
CA ARG A 39 9.85 2.76 -8.82
C ARG A 39 11.26 3.34 -8.99
N GLU A 40 12.25 2.50 -9.29
CA GLU A 40 13.64 2.91 -9.54
C GLU A 40 13.74 3.95 -10.68
N ARG A 41 12.98 3.74 -11.76
CA ARG A 41 12.94 4.66 -12.90
C ARG A 41 12.26 5.99 -12.55
N THR A 42 11.18 5.98 -11.77
CA THR A 42 10.45 7.19 -11.37
C THR A 42 11.23 7.99 -10.33
N GLU A 43 11.86 7.32 -9.37
CA GLU A 43 12.77 7.95 -8.39
C GLU A 43 13.99 8.56 -9.08
N GLY A 44 14.60 7.86 -10.05
CA GLY A 44 15.70 8.38 -10.87
C GLY A 44 15.31 9.55 -11.79
N ARG A 45 14.01 9.77 -12.03
CA ARG A 45 13.46 10.93 -12.77
C ARG A 45 13.00 12.07 -11.85
N GLY A 46 13.14 11.92 -10.53
CA GLY A 46 12.63 12.90 -9.55
C GLY A 46 11.10 12.95 -9.45
N LEU A 47 10.40 11.98 -10.05
CA LEU A 47 8.94 11.86 -10.03
C LEU A 47 8.57 10.82 -8.96
N VAL A 48 8.51 11.22 -7.69
CA VAL A 48 8.04 10.33 -6.62
C VAL A 48 6.50 10.29 -6.69
N TYR A 49 5.94 9.23 -7.28
CA TYR A 49 4.54 8.92 -7.03
C TYR A 49 4.42 8.60 -5.55
N ALA A 50 3.70 9.44 -4.80
CA ALA A 50 3.37 9.21 -3.39
C ALA A 50 2.38 8.03 -3.27
N HIS A 51 2.84 6.82 -3.59
CA HIS A 51 2.19 5.60 -3.14
C HIS A 51 2.59 5.44 -1.67
N GLY A 52 1.80 6.04 -0.78
CA GLY A 52 1.99 5.89 0.66
C GLY A 52 2.19 4.41 1.00
N GLU A 53 3.23 4.12 1.77
CA GLU A 53 3.56 2.79 2.28
C GLU A 53 2.47 2.34 3.26
N THR A 54 1.29 2.08 2.75
CA THR A 54 0.17 1.62 3.57
C THR A 54 0.48 0.18 3.98
N LYS A 55 0.61 -0.01 5.29
CA LYS A 55 0.72 -1.32 5.94
C LYS A 55 -0.40 -2.26 5.46
N GLY A 56 -0.06 -3.52 5.23
CA GLY A 56 -0.89 -4.50 4.52
C GLY A 56 -2.26 -4.76 5.16
N ARG A 57 -3.21 -5.32 4.39
CA ARG A 57 -4.61 -5.59 4.80
C ARG A 57 -4.78 -6.41 6.09
N ASN A 58 -3.74 -7.13 6.53
CA ASN A 58 -3.75 -8.03 7.68
C ASN A 58 -2.84 -7.57 8.83
N GLU A 59 -2.15 -6.43 8.70
CA GLU A 59 -1.29 -5.93 9.77
C GLU A 59 -2.14 -5.39 10.93
N VAL A 60 -1.72 -5.72 12.15
CA VAL A 60 -2.35 -5.25 13.37
C VAL A 60 -1.98 -3.79 13.57
N ILE A 61 -2.99 -2.92 13.67
CA ILE A 61 -2.80 -1.55 14.12
C ILE A 61 -2.35 -1.59 15.58
N ASP A 62 -1.17 -1.05 15.85
CA ASP A 62 -0.68 -0.75 17.20
C ASP A 62 -1.23 0.62 17.62
N LEU A 63 -2.52 0.62 17.96
CA LEU A 63 -3.25 1.80 18.46
C LEU A 63 -3.98 1.38 19.73
N THR A 64 -3.77 2.13 20.80
CA THR A 64 -4.50 1.96 22.05
C THR A 64 -5.77 2.82 22.07
N GLU A 65 -6.73 2.47 22.92
CA GLU A 65 -7.95 3.29 23.08
C GLU A 65 -7.62 4.71 23.57
N ALA A 66 -6.67 4.84 24.50
CA ALA A 66 -6.25 6.13 25.03
C ALA A 66 -5.68 7.05 23.95
N GLU A 67 -4.80 6.53 23.10
CA GLU A 67 -4.24 7.29 21.97
C GLU A 67 -5.32 7.69 20.97
N TYR A 68 -6.25 6.78 20.64
CA TYR A 68 -7.37 7.11 19.77
C TYR A 68 -8.19 8.28 20.34
N PHE A 69 -8.53 8.24 21.63
CA PHE A 69 -9.28 9.33 22.25
C PHE A 69 -8.49 10.64 22.33
N SER A 70 -7.17 10.59 22.51
CA SER A 70 -6.32 11.78 22.42
C SER A 70 -6.39 12.42 21.02
N PHE A 71 -6.23 11.63 19.96
CA PHE A 71 -6.41 12.13 18.59
C PHE A 71 -7.82 12.68 18.34
N LYS A 72 -8.85 12.06 18.92
CA LYS A 72 -10.23 12.55 18.83
C LYS A 72 -10.43 13.88 19.56
N LYS A 73 -9.81 14.08 20.74
CA LYS A 73 -9.82 15.36 21.46
C LYS A 73 -9.13 16.48 20.66
N GLU A 74 -8.10 16.13 19.89
CA GLU A 74 -7.43 17.03 18.95
C GLU A 74 -8.24 17.28 17.66
N GLY A 75 -9.46 16.78 17.55
CA GLY A 75 -10.33 16.98 16.39
C GLY A 75 -9.98 16.14 15.16
N LYS A 76 -9.05 15.18 15.27
CA LYS A 76 -8.66 14.34 14.13
C LYS A 76 -9.79 13.40 13.71
N THR A 77 -9.92 13.22 12.41
CA THR A 77 -10.83 12.24 11.79
C THR A 77 -10.17 10.88 11.69
N ASP A 78 -10.95 9.80 11.55
CA ASP A 78 -10.38 8.45 11.37
C ASP A 78 -9.47 8.35 10.14
N SER A 79 -9.72 9.15 9.09
CA SER A 79 -8.86 9.20 7.91
C SER A 79 -7.49 9.76 8.25
N GLN A 80 -7.45 10.87 9.00
CA GLN A 80 -6.19 11.50 9.43
C GLN A 80 -5.44 10.63 10.43
N ILE A 81 -6.16 9.96 11.34
CA ILE A 81 -5.55 8.99 12.27
C ILE A 81 -4.92 7.83 11.48
N ALA A 82 -5.61 7.33 10.46
CA ALA A 82 -5.08 6.26 9.62
C ALA A 82 -3.82 6.70 8.87
N GLU A 83 -3.83 7.91 8.31
CA GLU A 83 -2.68 8.49 7.62
C GLU A 83 -1.46 8.66 8.54
N LEU A 84 -1.66 9.20 9.74
CA LEU A 84 -0.61 9.36 10.75
C LEU A 84 0.04 8.03 11.16
N LEU A 85 -0.74 6.95 11.17
CA LEU A 85 -0.27 5.62 11.56
C LEU A 85 0.20 4.77 10.36
N GLY A 86 0.10 5.28 9.12
CA GLY A 86 0.48 4.54 7.91
C GLY A 86 -0.49 3.41 7.54
N PHE A 87 -1.76 3.53 7.90
CA PHE A 87 -2.81 2.54 7.62
C PHE A 87 -3.94 3.11 6.78
N SER A 88 -4.79 2.23 6.25
CA SER A 88 -6.02 2.65 5.58
C SER A 88 -7.10 3.05 6.61
N LYS A 89 -8.00 3.96 6.23
CA LYS A 89 -9.21 4.29 7.03
C LYS A 89 -10.03 3.03 7.38
N SER A 90 -10.08 2.06 6.47
CA SER A 90 -10.79 0.79 6.68
C SER A 90 -10.17 -0.02 7.81
N THR A 91 -8.85 0.07 8.01
CA THR A 91 -8.12 -0.60 9.08
C THR A 91 -8.48 0.01 10.43
N VAL A 92 -8.50 1.34 10.55
CA VAL A 92 -8.96 2.05 11.77
C VAL A 92 -10.41 1.71 12.09
N SER A 93 -11.28 1.65 11.07
CA SER A 93 -12.69 1.27 11.25
C SER A 93 -12.86 -0.14 11.82
N LYS A 94 -12.10 -1.13 11.30
CA LYS A 94 -12.08 -2.49 11.84
C LYS A 94 -11.53 -2.54 13.26
N TRP A 95 -10.45 -1.81 13.54
CA TRP A 95 -9.89 -1.69 14.88
C TRP A 95 -10.93 -1.17 15.88
N LYS A 96 -11.71 -0.14 15.52
CA LYS A 96 -12.80 0.36 16.38
C LYS A 96 -13.86 -0.69 16.68
N ILE A 97 -14.22 -1.51 15.68
CA ILE A 97 -15.20 -2.57 15.88
C ILE A 97 -14.66 -3.65 16.83
N ARG A 98 -13.38 -4.01 16.69
CA ARG A 98 -12.72 -5.01 17.57
C ARG A 98 -12.61 -4.54 19.03
N ASN A 99 -12.37 -3.23 19.24
CA ASN A 99 -12.29 -2.62 20.57
C ASN A 99 -13.66 -2.11 21.08
N GLY A 100 -14.78 -2.50 20.47
CA GLY A 100 -16.12 -2.12 20.94
C GLY A 100 -16.50 -0.64 20.76
N LEU A 101 -15.65 0.17 20.12
CA LEU A 101 -15.86 1.61 19.86
C LEU A 101 -16.82 1.88 18.70
N ALA A 102 -17.15 0.88 17.89
CA ALA A 102 -18.12 0.99 16.81
C ALA A 102 -18.86 -0.32 16.57
N LYS A 103 -20.12 -0.24 16.15
CA LYS A 103 -20.90 -1.40 15.72
C LYS A 103 -20.66 -1.68 14.24
N ARG A 104 -20.64 -2.95 13.86
CA ARG A 104 -20.62 -3.37 12.45
C ARG A 104 -21.94 -2.98 11.81
N LYS A 105 -21.92 -2.11 10.80
CA LYS A 105 -23.11 -1.84 9.98
C LYS A 105 -23.42 -3.10 9.17
N LYS A 106 -24.66 -3.58 9.24
CA LYS A 106 -25.19 -4.53 8.27
C LYS A 106 -25.41 -3.76 6.96
N ALA A 107 -24.94 -4.34 5.85
CA ALA A 107 -25.20 -3.82 4.51
C ALA A 107 -26.67 -4.04 4.15
#